data_AF-A0A921U881-F1
#
_entry.id   AF-A0A921U881-F1
#
_cell.length_a   1.000
_cell.length_b   1.000
_cell.length_c   1.000
_cell.angle_alpha   90.00
_cell.angle_beta   90.00
_cell.angle_gamma   90.00
#
_symmetry.space_group_name_H-M   'P 1'
#
loop_
_entity.id
_entity.type
_entity.pdbx_description
1 polymer ?
#
loop_
_entity_poly.entity_id
_entity_poly.type
_entity_poly.pdbx_seq_one_letter_code
_entity_poly.pdbx_strand_id
1 'polypeptide(L)'
;MGRLLLVSLPATGAIIYRCKHCDTHLAYDTDIIARTFRCKNGKAYLFNRIVNVNVGSKDDRMMTTGLHTVCDIFCVACGAILGWKYLVAFDKSQRYKEGKFILDRSTALAARGDAAHAHADHAHHHHHHARVTSSADDDDPSDDEDDRHM
;
A
#
# COMPACT_ATOMS: atom_id res chain seq x y z
N MET A 1 -10.29 12.25 -24.79
CA MET A 1 -10.05 11.26 -23.73
C MET A 1 -9.31 10.08 -24.34
N GLY A 2 -8.04 9.87 -24.02
CA GLY A 2 -7.22 8.78 -24.57
C GLY A 2 -7.61 7.42 -23.98
N ARG A 3 -7.39 6.33 -24.74
CA ARG A 3 -7.60 4.96 -24.25
C ARG A 3 -6.40 4.53 -23.40
N LEU A 4 -6.67 4.06 -22.18
CA LEU A 4 -5.67 3.42 -21.33
C LEU A 4 -5.38 2.02 -21.87
N LEU A 5 -4.13 1.73 -22.23
CA LEU A 5 -3.74 0.38 -22.64
C LEU A 5 -3.28 -0.41 -21.42
N LEU A 6 -4.14 -1.33 -20.96
CA LEU A 6 -3.82 -2.27 -19.89
C LEU A 6 -3.33 -3.60 -20.46
N VAL A 7 -2.24 -4.11 -19.90
CA VAL A 7 -1.74 -5.45 -20.18
C VAL A 7 -2.55 -6.45 -19.36
N SER A 8 -3.29 -7.32 -20.04
CA SER A 8 -3.89 -8.48 -19.39
C SER A 8 -2.84 -9.59 -19.26
N LEU A 9 -2.67 -10.10 -18.05
CA LEU A 9 -1.84 -11.28 -17.77
C LEU A 9 -2.70 -12.54 -17.92
N PRO A 10 -2.41 -13.44 -18.88
CA PRO A 10 -3.17 -14.67 -19.06
C PRO A 10 -3.20 -15.56 -17.80
N ALA A 11 -4.35 -16.16 -17.53
CA ALA A 11 -4.53 -17.17 -16.49
C ALA A 11 -3.91 -18.50 -16.94
N THR A 12 -2.64 -18.72 -16.61
CA THR A 12 -1.89 -19.95 -16.92
C THR A 12 -1.84 -20.92 -15.72
N GLY A 13 -2.76 -20.79 -14.77
CA GLY A 13 -2.73 -21.49 -13.47
C GLY A 13 -1.76 -20.88 -12.44
N ALA A 14 -0.93 -19.92 -12.85
CA ALA A 14 -0.09 -19.12 -11.96
C ALA A 14 -0.93 -18.18 -11.07
N ILE A 15 -0.37 -17.78 -9.92
CA ILE A 15 -1.00 -16.76 -9.07
C ILE A 15 -0.70 -15.39 -9.68
N ILE A 16 -1.74 -14.59 -9.87
CA ILE A 16 -1.62 -13.22 -10.35
C ILE A 16 -1.81 -12.28 -9.18
N TYR A 17 -0.86 -11.35 -9.03
CA TYR A 17 -0.98 -10.20 -8.16
C TYR A 17 -1.77 -9.11 -8.88
N ARG A 18 -2.79 -8.57 -8.21
CA ARG A 18 -3.67 -7.52 -8.71
C ARG A 18 -3.71 -6.34 -7.75
N CYS A 19 -3.94 -5.14 -8.27
CA CYS A 19 -4.12 -3.95 -7.44
C CYS A 19 -5.35 -4.14 -6.55
N LYS A 20 -5.19 -3.99 -5.23
CA LYS A 20 -6.28 -4.16 -4.27
C LYS A 20 -7.43 -3.17 -4.48
N HIS A 21 -7.16 -2.02 -5.11
CA HIS A 21 -8.13 -0.93 -5.26
C HIS A 21 -8.97 -1.01 -6.54
N CYS A 22 -8.45 -1.63 -7.61
CA CYS A 22 -9.11 -1.63 -8.92
C CYS A 22 -8.94 -2.95 -9.70
N ASP A 23 -8.38 -3.97 -9.06
CA ASP A 23 -8.14 -5.31 -9.61
C ASP A 23 -7.24 -5.38 -10.85
N THR A 24 -6.56 -4.28 -11.22
CA THR A 24 -5.63 -4.26 -12.36
C THR A 24 -4.48 -5.25 -12.14
N HIS A 25 -4.17 -6.08 -13.13
CA HIS A 25 -3.09 -7.07 -13.06
C HIS A 25 -1.74 -6.40 -12.91
N LEU A 26 -0.88 -6.91 -12.01
CA LEU A 26 0.42 -6.32 -11.70
C LEU A 26 1.57 -7.26 -12.00
N ALA A 27 1.53 -8.52 -11.56
CA ALA A 27 2.63 -9.46 -11.75
C ALA A 27 2.20 -10.91 -11.55
N TYR A 28 3.01 -11.86 -12.03
CA TYR A 28 2.88 -13.26 -11.65
C TYR A 28 3.64 -13.56 -10.36
N ASP A 29 3.23 -14.59 -9.63
CA ASP A 29 4.00 -15.09 -8.48
C ASP A 29 5.35 -15.70 -8.88
N THR A 30 5.46 -16.20 -10.12
CA THR A 30 6.71 -16.69 -10.71
C THR A 30 7.73 -15.58 -10.94
N ASP A 31 7.32 -14.32 -11.01
CA ASP A 31 8.21 -13.16 -11.10
C ASP A 31 8.83 -12.78 -9.73
N ILE A 32 8.42 -13.45 -8.63
CA ILE A 32 8.97 -13.17 -7.30
C ILE A 32 10.38 -13.73 -7.19
N ILE A 33 11.34 -12.85 -6.94
CA ILE A 33 12.74 -13.19 -6.65
C ILE A 33 12.91 -13.51 -5.17
N ALA A 34 12.29 -12.71 -4.28
CA ALA A 34 12.46 -12.87 -2.84
C ALA A 34 11.24 -12.41 -2.04
N ARG A 35 10.88 -13.21 -1.02
CA ARG A 35 9.72 -12.96 -0.13
C ARG A 35 10.09 -12.38 1.24
N THR A 36 11.37 -12.14 1.48
CA THR A 36 11.94 -11.72 2.77
C THR A 36 11.94 -10.20 2.98
N PHE A 37 11.50 -9.44 1.98
CA PHE A 37 11.49 -7.98 2.03
C PHE A 37 10.36 -7.44 2.91
N ARG A 38 10.56 -6.22 3.42
CA ARG A 38 9.60 -5.49 4.24
C ARG A 38 9.56 -4.02 3.82
N CYS A 39 8.40 -3.41 4.01
CA CYS A 39 8.15 -1.98 3.85
C CYS A 39 7.58 -1.42 5.16
N LYS A 40 7.29 -0.11 5.21
CA LYS A 40 6.68 0.55 6.37
C LYS A 40 5.39 -0.14 6.83
N ASN A 41 4.60 -0.66 5.89
CA ASN A 41 3.29 -1.25 6.13
C ASN A 41 3.34 -2.79 6.31
N GLY A 42 4.53 -3.39 6.42
CA GLY A 42 4.69 -4.82 6.70
C GLY A 42 5.43 -5.59 5.61
N LYS A 43 4.83 -6.68 5.11
CA LYS A 43 5.48 -7.59 4.16
C LYS A 43 5.46 -7.02 2.74
N ALA A 44 6.59 -7.09 2.06
CA ALA A 44 6.71 -6.74 0.65
C ALA A 44 7.57 -7.77 -0.07
N TYR A 45 7.40 -7.93 -1.38
CA TYR A 45 8.17 -8.89 -2.17
C TYR A 45 8.97 -8.21 -3.26
N LEU A 46 10.14 -8.78 -3.55
CA LEU A 46 10.98 -8.36 -4.66
C LEU A 46 10.56 -9.10 -5.92
N PHE A 47 10.14 -8.36 -6.93
CA PHE A 47 9.72 -8.88 -8.22
C PHE A 47 10.72 -8.54 -9.31
N ASN A 48 10.88 -9.46 -10.26
CA ASN A 48 11.64 -9.23 -11.48
C ASN A 48 10.90 -8.31 -12.45
N ARG A 49 9.58 -8.46 -12.54
CA ARG A 49 8.72 -7.71 -13.46
C ARG A 49 7.41 -7.34 -12.81
N ILE A 50 6.94 -6.12 -13.09
CA ILE A 50 5.59 -5.63 -12.79
C ILE A 50 5.08 -4.89 -14.04
N VAL A 51 3.80 -5.06 -14.36
CA VAL A 51 3.08 -4.40 -15.47
C VAL A 51 2.01 -3.46 -14.95
N ASN A 52 1.46 -2.61 -15.82
CA ASN A 52 0.37 -1.68 -15.50
C ASN A 52 0.70 -0.71 -14.36
N VAL A 53 1.95 -0.23 -14.34
CA VAL A 53 2.42 0.76 -13.39
C VAL A 53 3.03 1.97 -14.08
N ASN A 54 2.77 3.15 -13.52
CA ASN A 54 3.52 4.37 -13.80
C ASN A 54 4.67 4.49 -12.81
N VAL A 55 5.76 5.11 -13.25
CA VAL A 55 6.96 5.34 -12.43
C VAL A 55 7.01 6.81 -12.05
N GLY A 56 7.21 7.10 -10.78
CA GLY A 56 7.36 8.46 -10.25
C GLY A 56 8.75 9.04 -10.43
N SER A 57 8.99 10.14 -9.72
CA SER A 57 10.29 10.79 -9.63
C SER A 57 11.34 9.89 -8.98
N LYS A 58 12.61 10.17 -9.27
CA LYS A 58 13.74 9.48 -8.65
C LYS A 58 14.02 10.11 -7.29
N ASP A 59 14.17 9.27 -6.28
CA ASP A 59 14.52 9.67 -4.92
C ASP A 59 15.66 8.81 -4.40
N ASP A 60 16.64 9.44 -3.74
CA ASP A 60 17.65 8.73 -2.98
C ASP A 60 17.13 8.42 -1.57
N ARG A 61 17.13 7.14 -1.20
CA ARG A 61 16.63 6.64 0.09
C ARG A 61 17.69 5.85 0.81
N MET A 62 17.96 6.23 2.06
CA MET A 62 18.77 5.42 2.97
C MET A 62 17.93 4.25 3.48
N MET A 63 18.44 3.03 3.32
CA MET A 63 17.81 1.79 3.79
C MET A 63 18.80 1.00 4.64
N THR A 64 18.34 -0.07 5.28
CA THR A 64 19.20 -0.93 6.13
C THR A 64 20.41 -1.48 5.36
N THR A 65 20.29 -1.69 4.05
CA THR A 65 21.37 -2.19 3.18
C THR A 65 22.15 -1.08 2.48
N GLY A 66 22.06 0.17 2.95
CA GLY A 66 22.75 1.33 2.37
C GLY A 66 21.88 2.23 1.49
N LEU A 67 22.53 3.19 0.82
CA LEU A 67 21.90 4.19 -0.04
C LEU A 67 21.46 3.58 -1.37
N HIS A 68 20.23 3.91 -1.79
CA HIS A 68 19.67 3.48 -3.08
C HIS A 68 18.94 4.64 -3.75
N THR A 69 19.07 4.79 -5.06
CA THR A 69 18.16 5.60 -5.87
C THR A 69 16.98 4.74 -6.28
N VAL A 70 15.77 5.17 -5.96
CA VAL A 70 14.52 4.45 -6.26
C VAL A 70 13.50 5.38 -6.92
N CYS A 71 12.38 4.81 -7.37
CA CYS A 71 11.23 5.56 -7.84
C CYS A 71 9.96 4.84 -7.40
N ASP A 72 8.97 5.57 -6.88
CA ASP A 72 7.70 4.97 -6.52
C ASP A 72 6.96 4.48 -7.77
N ILE A 73 6.17 3.42 -7.60
CA ILE A 73 5.32 2.86 -8.65
C ILE A 73 3.85 3.00 -8.28
N PHE A 74 3.05 3.41 -9.26
CA PHE A 74 1.65 3.72 -9.10
C PHE A 74 0.83 2.85 -10.05
N CYS A 75 -0.34 2.37 -9.62
CA CYS A 75 -1.25 1.67 -10.51
C CYS A 75 -1.68 2.60 -11.65
N VAL A 76 -1.52 2.16 -12.90
CA VAL A 76 -1.87 2.97 -14.07
C VAL A 76 -3.37 3.26 -14.17
N ALA A 77 -4.22 2.43 -13.55
CA ALA A 77 -5.69 2.56 -13.61
C ALA A 77 -6.26 3.47 -12.53
N CYS A 78 -5.82 3.33 -11.26
CA CYS A 78 -6.39 4.09 -10.14
C CYS A 78 -5.42 5.06 -9.45
N GLY A 79 -4.15 5.07 -9.85
CA GLY A 79 -3.12 5.95 -9.26
C GLY A 79 -2.63 5.54 -7.87
N ALA A 80 -3.15 4.47 -7.27
CA ALA A 80 -2.70 4.02 -5.95
C ALA A 80 -1.20 3.68 -5.93
N ILE A 81 -0.50 4.05 -4.85
CA ILE A 81 0.90 3.68 -4.63
C ILE A 81 0.96 2.17 -4.35
N LEU A 82 1.81 1.47 -5.08
CA LEU A 82 1.96 0.02 -4.98
C LEU A 82 3.30 -0.39 -4.33
N GLY A 83 4.31 0.47 -4.40
CA GLY A 83 5.65 0.21 -3.93
C GLY A 83 6.68 1.05 -4.67
N TRP A 84 7.86 0.51 -4.95
CA TRP A 84 8.94 1.23 -5.65
C TRP A 84 9.84 0.32 -6.48
N LYS A 85 10.55 0.90 -7.45
CA LYS A 85 11.58 0.23 -8.25
C LYS A 85 12.96 0.73 -7.86
N TYR A 86 13.92 -0.18 -7.71
CA TYR A 86 15.33 0.17 -7.54
C TYR A 86 15.92 0.59 -8.88
N LEU A 87 16.58 1.74 -8.91
CA LEU A 87 17.30 2.24 -10.09
C LEU A 87 18.80 2.05 -9.94
N VAL A 88 19.35 2.43 -8.79
CA VAL A 88 20.78 2.35 -8.50
C VAL A 88 20.97 1.88 -7.06
N ALA A 89 21.90 0.96 -6.86
CA ALA A 89 22.40 0.58 -5.55
C ALA A 89 23.88 0.97 -5.46
N PHE A 90 24.23 1.79 -4.45
CA PHE A 90 25.60 2.29 -4.32
C PHE A 90 26.56 1.24 -3.75
N ASP A 91 26.04 0.28 -3.00
CA ASP A 91 26.80 -0.91 -2.59
C ASP A 91 26.72 -2.00 -3.68
N LYS A 92 27.90 -2.48 -4.11
CA LYS A 92 28.05 -3.57 -5.08
C LYS A 92 27.28 -4.82 -4.66
N SER A 93 27.22 -5.12 -3.35
CA SER A 93 26.52 -6.29 -2.83
C SER A 93 25.01 -6.24 -3.05
N GLN A 94 24.46 -5.04 -3.26
CA GLN A 94 23.03 -4.79 -3.42
C GLN A 94 22.58 -4.58 -4.87
N ARG A 95 23.52 -4.58 -5.84
CA ARG A 95 23.22 -4.35 -7.26
C ARG A 95 22.26 -5.36 -7.89
N TYR A 96 22.10 -6.55 -7.30
CA TYR A 96 21.09 -7.52 -7.75
C TYR A 96 19.66 -6.97 -7.68
N LYS A 97 19.41 -5.91 -6.89
CA LYS A 97 18.12 -5.23 -6.80
C LYS A 97 17.88 -4.26 -7.94
N GLU A 98 18.92 -3.78 -8.64
CA GLU A 98 18.78 -2.79 -9.70
C GLU A 98 17.82 -3.28 -10.79
N GLY A 99 16.86 -2.43 -11.17
CA GLY A 99 15.80 -2.76 -12.11
C GLY A 99 14.65 -3.59 -11.54
N LYS A 100 14.74 -4.09 -10.29
CA LYS A 100 13.72 -4.89 -9.63
C LYS A 100 12.72 -4.02 -8.87
N PHE A 101 11.58 -4.61 -8.53
CA PHE A 101 10.45 -3.91 -7.92
C PHE A 101 10.16 -4.46 -6.53
N ILE A 102 9.87 -3.56 -5.60
CA ILE A 102 9.21 -3.88 -4.35
C ILE A 102 7.71 -3.64 -4.54
N LEU A 103 6.90 -4.67 -4.29
CA LEU A 103 5.45 -4.57 -4.23
C LEU A 103 4.99 -4.79 -2.79
N ASP A 104 4.26 -3.82 -2.24
CA ASP A 104 3.69 -3.87 -0.90
C ASP A 104 2.46 -4.77 -0.89
N ARG A 105 2.46 -5.80 -0.03
CA ARG A 105 1.34 -6.74 0.06
C ARG A 105 0.05 -6.13 0.59
N SER A 106 0.11 -5.01 1.31
CA SER A 106 -1.10 -4.33 1.79
C SER A 106 -1.91 -3.71 0.64
N THR A 107 -1.27 -3.49 -0.51
CA THR A 107 -1.83 -2.82 -1.70
C THR A 107 -2.14 -3.78 -2.85
N ALA A 108 -1.81 -5.07 -2.70
CA ALA A 108 -1.98 -6.08 -3.75
C ALA A 108 -2.69 -7.34 -3.24
N LEU A 109 -3.60 -7.87 -4.06
CA LEU A 109 -4.30 -9.14 -3.85
C LEU A 109 -3.64 -10.22 -4.70
N ALA A 110 -3.54 -11.44 -4.18
CA ALA A 110 -2.98 -12.59 -4.90
C ALA A 110 -4.06 -13.65 -5.07
N ALA A 111 -4.35 -14.04 -6.31
CA ALA A 111 -5.30 -15.11 -6.60
C ALA A 111 -4.85 -15.97 -7.78
N ARG A 112 -5.23 -17.25 -7.78
CA ARG A 112 -5.04 -18.13 -8.94
C ARG A 112 -5.95 -17.65 -10.08
N GLY A 113 -5.47 -17.79 -11.31
CA GLY A 113 -6.10 -17.25 -12.52
C GLY A 113 -7.56 -17.62 -12.79
N ASP A 114 -8.18 -18.55 -12.05
CA ASP A 114 -9.50 -19.10 -12.38
C ASP A 114 -10.52 -19.09 -11.22
N ALA A 115 -10.33 -18.28 -10.18
CA ALA A 115 -11.30 -18.18 -9.09
C ALA A 115 -11.71 -16.73 -8.83
N ALA A 116 -12.86 -16.37 -9.39
CA ALA A 116 -13.60 -15.18 -9.03
C ALA A 116 -14.23 -15.37 -7.64
N HIS A 117 -14.16 -14.32 -6.81
CA HIS A 117 -14.94 -14.06 -5.58
C HIS A 117 -14.65 -14.87 -4.31
N ALA A 118 -14.03 -14.20 -3.34
CA ALA A 118 -14.51 -14.18 -1.96
C ALA A 118 -14.15 -12.82 -1.33
N HIS A 119 -15.13 -11.91 -1.32
CA HIS A 119 -15.16 -10.79 -0.39
C HIS A 119 -15.65 -11.30 0.97
N ALA A 120 -14.84 -11.10 2.01
CA ALA A 120 -15.20 -11.07 3.43
C ALA A 120 -13.99 -10.41 4.13
N ASP A 121 -14.04 -9.34 4.91
CA ASP A 121 -15.14 -8.59 5.53
C ASP A 121 -14.73 -7.12 5.65
N HIS A 122 -15.70 -6.22 5.49
CA HIS A 122 -15.64 -4.87 6.00
C HIS A 122 -16.27 -4.85 7.39
N ALA A 123 -15.44 -4.76 8.43
CA ALA A 123 -15.88 -4.36 9.77
C ALA A 123 -15.07 -3.13 10.20
N HIS A 124 -15.54 -1.96 9.80
CA HIS A 124 -15.36 -0.76 10.61
C HIS A 124 -16.73 -0.14 10.83
N HIS A 125 -17.28 -0.45 12.00
CA HIS A 125 -18.52 0.09 12.51
C HIS A 125 -18.27 1.55 12.92
N HIS A 126 -18.42 2.49 12.00
CA HIS A 126 -18.55 3.91 12.35
C HIS A 126 -20.04 4.19 12.60
N HIS A 127 -20.43 4.10 13.86
CA HIS A 127 -21.76 4.53 14.30
C HIS A 127 -21.78 6.06 14.35
N HIS A 128 -22.32 6.69 13.31
CA HIS A 128 -22.71 8.10 13.32
C HIS A 128 -24.23 8.14 13.53
N HIS A 129 -24.68 8.46 14.75
CA HIS A 129 -26.04 8.94 14.96
C HIS A 129 -26.02 10.45 15.21
N ALA A 130 -26.91 11.11 14.49
CA ALA A 130 -27.06 12.55 14.40
C ALA A 130 -27.77 13.16 15.63
N ARG A 131 -27.52 14.47 15.81
CA ARG A 131 -28.14 15.45 16.73
C ARG A 131 -29.67 15.35 16.86
N VAL A 132 -30.16 15.55 18.08
CA VAL A 132 -31.42 16.26 18.38
C VAL A 132 -31.21 17.17 19.61
N THR A 133 -31.75 18.39 19.53
CA THR A 133 -31.67 19.51 20.47
C THR A 133 -32.86 19.58 21.43
N SER A 134 -32.67 20.23 22.59
CA SER A 134 -33.63 20.83 23.56
C SER A 134 -33.45 20.21 24.95
N SER A 135 -33.44 20.88 26.11
CA SER A 135 -33.57 22.27 26.58
C SER A 135 -33.72 22.17 28.11
N ALA A 136 -33.24 23.16 28.88
CA ALA A 136 -33.64 23.47 30.27
C ALA A 136 -33.34 22.40 31.35
N ASP A 137 -33.01 22.69 32.61
CA ASP A 137 -32.69 23.88 33.41
C ASP A 137 -31.96 23.34 34.68
N ASP A 138 -31.63 24.22 35.62
CA ASP A 138 -31.33 23.99 37.04
C ASP A 138 -29.85 24.12 37.50
N ASP A 139 -29.54 25.38 37.84
CA ASP A 139 -29.01 25.86 39.13
C ASP A 139 -27.56 25.58 39.59
N ASP A 140 -26.73 26.63 39.42
CA ASP A 140 -25.87 27.37 40.38
C ASP A 140 -26.05 27.05 41.90
N PRO A 141 -25.17 27.42 42.87
CA PRO A 141 -23.92 28.20 42.82
C PRO A 141 -22.73 27.66 43.67
N SER A 142 -21.62 28.40 43.53
CA SER A 142 -20.52 28.71 44.48
C SER A 142 -20.25 27.85 45.73
N ASP A 143 -18.96 27.60 46.00
CA ASP A 143 -18.30 28.32 47.09
C ASP A 143 -16.78 28.06 47.07
N ASP A 144 -16.07 29.15 47.32
CA ASP A 144 -14.65 29.27 47.63
C ASP A 144 -14.18 28.22 48.65
N GLU A 145 -12.96 27.71 48.49
CA GLU A 145 -12.01 27.79 49.61
C GLU A 145 -10.56 27.68 49.12
N ASP A 146 -9.87 28.76 49.47
CA ASP A 146 -8.45 29.07 49.41
C ASP A 146 -7.64 28.15 50.37
N ASP A 147 -6.33 28.34 50.35
CA ASP A 147 -5.38 28.04 51.42
C ASP A 147 -4.76 26.62 51.56
N ARG A 148 -3.49 26.58 51.15
CA ARG A 148 -2.29 26.30 51.99
C ARG A 148 -1.85 24.86 52.31
N HIS A 149 -0.55 24.67 52.03
CA HIS A 149 0.48 23.96 52.83
C HIS A 149 0.15 22.51 53.25
N MET A 150 0.90 21.49 52.84
CA MET A 150 2.37 21.29 52.90
C MET A 150 2.80 20.22 51.92
#